data_AF-A0A8S3D018-F1
#
_entry.id   AF-A0A8S3D018-F1
#
_cell.length_a   1.000
_cell.length_b   1.000
_cell.length_c   1.000
_cell.angle_alpha   90.00
_cell.angle_beta   90.00
_cell.angle_gamma   90.00
#
_symmetry.space_group_name_H-M   'P 1'
#
loop_
_entity.id
_entity.type
_entity.pdbx_description
1 polymer ?
#
loop_
_entity_poly.entity_id
_entity_poly.type
_entity_poly.pdbx_seq_one_letter_code
_entity_poly.pdbx_strand_id
1 'polypeptide(L)'
;MLSLNAAKSQQQWMLIDADGHERAALLRWDTLNEDDLIALLNQFNLNYLMKILFSLNDQINQRQQNLSYENTLRILAILDLFVEILCRGFDTYADSQYRNFHKHIGKMIRDCVHVCRYHVDGVLQHLDHDDKIRLRDHYFAYIYRSVENIIRQCRNVRWSLLSLFALFDLPQSLQYRLLHLICSIPDDEPVTVETSAAIDQMLNSSTPSEILSLLKVLHNLGQTGDESGQISDVIFYITCLHPISREYSIRDGRSILAHFASLRSTIISHLLKLASTHIDAVGKVLFGLFRALPMNIWMPNDSDLSIIEKWLDDISQSSVAFQLALHLIDTMNWQDLPDKRQLCIPYTIHCEMALILLKLHLKYCDKSAASKENQLQLQNFFKLTQINLDQWIWTTVLRLQLNQSCLSVDSFIDSMSQEHVPNMNDIRHNSSTDSGMSDEAINDIRRAIDQHHNQIAYYISFGLDQPGA
;
A
#
# COMPACT_ATOMS: atom_id res chain seq x y z
N MET A 1 -24.36 -52.44 -60.40
CA MET A 1 -23.95 -51.78 -59.15
C MET A 1 -23.47 -50.38 -59.49
N LEU A 2 -24.17 -49.34 -59.03
CA LEU A 2 -23.63 -48.09 -58.49
C LEU A 2 -24.83 -47.23 -58.03
N SER A 3 -24.68 -46.65 -56.85
CA SER A 3 -25.71 -46.26 -55.90
C SER A 3 -26.32 -44.88 -56.16
N LEU A 4 -27.59 -44.73 -55.75
CA LEU A 4 -28.22 -43.43 -55.47
C LEU A 4 -27.38 -42.62 -54.48
N ASN A 5 -27.10 -41.35 -54.81
CA ASN A 5 -26.84 -40.30 -53.82
C ASN A 5 -27.59 -39.04 -54.25
N ALA A 6 -28.82 -38.92 -53.74
CA ALA A 6 -29.56 -37.67 -53.73
C ALA A 6 -29.02 -36.78 -52.60
N ALA A 7 -28.02 -35.95 -52.90
CA ALA A 7 -27.62 -34.88 -52.01
C ALA A 7 -28.60 -33.71 -52.17
N LYS A 8 -29.48 -33.51 -51.18
CA LYS A 8 -30.24 -32.27 -51.00
C LYS A 8 -29.23 -31.13 -50.80
N SER A 9 -29.12 -30.23 -51.77
CA SER A 9 -28.45 -28.95 -51.61
C SER A 9 -29.21 -28.10 -50.60
N GLN A 10 -28.71 -28.02 -49.36
CA GLN A 10 -29.13 -26.99 -48.42
C GLN A 10 -28.71 -25.63 -49.00
N GLN A 11 -29.67 -24.76 -49.31
CA GLN A 11 -29.40 -23.38 -49.69
C GLN A 11 -28.68 -22.67 -48.53
N GLN A 12 -27.43 -22.33 -48.78
CA GLN A 12 -26.55 -21.63 -47.85
C GLN A 12 -26.74 -20.12 -48.04
N TRP A 13 -27.38 -19.45 -47.08
CA TRP A 13 -27.71 -18.02 -47.12
C TRP A 13 -26.49 -17.14 -46.84
N MET A 14 -25.75 -16.73 -47.88
CA MET A 14 -24.57 -15.88 -47.74
C MET A 14 -24.95 -14.47 -47.26
N LEU A 15 -24.37 -14.02 -46.14
CA LEU A 15 -24.53 -12.66 -45.64
C LEU A 15 -23.40 -11.81 -46.21
N ILE A 16 -23.70 -10.60 -46.66
CA ILE A 16 -22.72 -9.67 -47.23
C ILE A 16 -22.72 -8.44 -46.31
N ASP A 17 -21.55 -8.00 -45.86
CA ASP A 17 -21.44 -6.81 -45.03
C ASP A 17 -21.59 -5.51 -45.85
N ALA A 18 -21.64 -4.37 -45.17
CA ALA A 18 -21.80 -3.05 -45.79
C ALA A 18 -20.66 -2.68 -46.76
N ASP A 19 -19.52 -3.37 -46.66
CA ASP A 19 -18.34 -3.17 -47.49
C ASP A 19 -18.23 -4.21 -48.63
N GLY A 20 -19.21 -5.11 -48.76
CA GLY A 20 -19.31 -6.06 -49.86
C GLY A 20 -18.53 -7.35 -49.68
N HIS A 21 -18.03 -7.66 -48.47
CA HIS A 21 -17.32 -8.91 -48.21
C HIS A 21 -18.29 -10.07 -47.93
N GLU A 22 -18.00 -11.22 -48.55
CA GLU A 22 -18.77 -12.46 -48.38
C GLU A 22 -18.53 -13.06 -46.98
N ARG A 23 -19.60 -13.23 -46.19
CA ARG A 23 -19.56 -14.00 -44.93
C ARG A 23 -20.08 -15.41 -45.15
N ALA A 24 -19.29 -16.40 -44.74
CA ALA A 24 -19.69 -17.79 -44.74
C ALA A 24 -20.93 -17.99 -43.86
N ALA A 25 -22.03 -18.42 -44.47
CA ALA A 25 -23.30 -18.66 -43.81
C ALA A 25 -23.23 -19.91 -42.93
N LEU A 26 -22.73 -19.74 -41.71
CA LEU A 26 -23.16 -20.56 -40.60
C LEU A 26 -23.83 -19.61 -39.64
N LEU A 27 -25.13 -19.37 -39.86
CA LEU A 27 -26.05 -18.83 -38.86
C LEU A 27 -26.06 -19.79 -37.66
N ARG A 28 -25.03 -19.71 -36.83
CA ARG A 28 -25.12 -20.04 -35.43
C ARG A 28 -25.28 -18.70 -34.70
N TRP A 29 -26.13 -18.64 -33.69
CA TRP A 29 -26.28 -17.43 -32.86
C TRP A 29 -24.94 -16.99 -32.22
N ASP A 30 -23.97 -17.90 -32.25
CA ASP A 30 -22.55 -17.81 -31.92
C ASP A 30 -21.73 -16.87 -32.84
N THR A 31 -22.28 -16.33 -33.93
CA THR A 31 -21.51 -15.53 -34.92
C THR A 31 -22.03 -14.09 -35.11
N LEU A 32 -22.76 -13.52 -34.14
CA LEU A 32 -23.03 -12.08 -34.17
C LEU A 32 -21.69 -11.33 -34.04
N ASN A 33 -21.51 -10.29 -34.86
CA ASN A 33 -20.33 -9.45 -34.75
C ASN A 33 -20.39 -8.63 -33.46
N GLU A 34 -19.22 -8.22 -32.96
CA GLU A 34 -19.11 -7.40 -31.76
C GLU A 34 -19.99 -6.13 -31.84
N ASP A 35 -20.00 -5.44 -32.98
CA ASP A 35 -20.80 -4.23 -33.18
C ASP A 35 -22.31 -4.51 -33.13
N ASP A 36 -22.76 -5.65 -33.66
CA ASP A 36 -24.18 -6.04 -33.64
C ASP A 36 -24.64 -6.31 -32.20
N LEU A 37 -23.79 -6.97 -31.40
CA LEU A 37 -24.05 -7.21 -29.98
C LEU A 37 -24.10 -5.91 -29.18
N ILE A 38 -23.17 -4.99 -29.44
CA ILE A 38 -23.17 -3.67 -28.81
C ILE A 38 -24.43 -2.89 -29.21
N ALA A 39 -24.81 -2.91 -30.49
CA ALA A 39 -26.01 -2.24 -30.98
C ALA A 39 -27.28 -2.81 -30.32
N LEU A 40 -27.40 -4.14 -30.22
CA LEU A 40 -28.51 -4.80 -29.52
C LEU A 40 -28.54 -4.44 -28.04
N LEU A 41 -27.39 -4.47 -27.36
CA LEU A 41 -27.31 -4.11 -25.95
C LEU A 41 -27.68 -2.63 -25.72
N ASN A 42 -27.28 -1.74 -26.61
CA ASN A 42 -27.60 -0.30 -26.52
C ASN A 42 -29.08 0.02 -26.78
N GLN A 43 -29.85 -0.89 -27.39
CA GLN A 43 -31.31 -0.74 -27.46
C GLN A 43 -31.96 -0.84 -26.08
N PHE A 44 -31.29 -1.49 -25.12
CA PHE A 44 -31.74 -1.50 -23.74
C PHE A 44 -31.46 -0.15 -23.07
N ASN A 45 -32.52 0.61 -22.82
CA ASN A 45 -32.42 1.92 -22.17
C ASN A 45 -32.21 1.79 -20.65
N LEU A 46 -30.97 1.53 -20.25
CA LEU A 46 -30.57 1.43 -18.84
C LEU A 46 -30.98 2.67 -18.04
N ASN A 47 -30.82 3.86 -18.62
CA ASN A 47 -31.19 5.11 -17.96
C ASN A 47 -32.68 5.17 -17.64
N TYR A 48 -33.53 4.68 -18.53
CA TYR A 48 -34.97 4.61 -18.30
C TYR A 48 -35.32 3.57 -17.23
N LEU A 49 -34.70 2.39 -17.26
CA LEU A 49 -34.85 1.40 -16.19
C LEU A 49 -34.47 2.00 -14.82
N MET A 50 -33.31 2.65 -14.72
CA MET A 50 -32.87 3.27 -13.47
C MET A 50 -33.83 4.36 -13.01
N LYS A 51 -34.37 5.18 -13.92
CA LYS A 51 -35.39 6.19 -13.57
C LYS A 51 -36.65 5.57 -12.98
N ILE A 52 -37.08 4.41 -13.50
CA ILE A 52 -38.24 3.68 -12.96
C ILE A 52 -37.90 3.08 -11.60
N LEU A 53 -36.80 2.32 -11.51
CA LEU A 53 -36.42 1.60 -10.28
C LEU A 53 -36.24 2.54 -9.09
N PHE A 54 -35.61 3.70 -9.33
CA PHE A 54 -35.32 4.68 -8.30
C PHE A 54 -36.36 5.82 -8.22
N SER A 55 -37.50 5.71 -8.93
CA SER A 55 -38.56 6.72 -8.91
C SER A 55 -38.06 8.15 -9.20
N LEU A 56 -37.06 8.30 -10.07
CA LEU A 56 -36.40 9.58 -10.36
C LEU A 56 -37.28 10.57 -11.14
N ASN A 57 -38.47 10.16 -11.57
CA ASN A 57 -39.47 11.00 -12.23
C ASN A 57 -40.58 11.49 -11.29
N ASP A 58 -40.65 10.98 -10.06
CA ASP A 58 -41.74 11.30 -9.13
C ASP A 58 -41.52 12.67 -8.47
N GLN A 59 -42.59 13.32 -7.98
CA GLN A 59 -42.48 14.57 -7.23
C GLN A 59 -41.74 14.35 -5.89
N ILE A 60 -41.11 15.40 -5.35
CA ILE A 60 -40.23 15.33 -4.15
C ILE A 60 -40.93 14.62 -2.97
N ASN A 61 -42.23 14.88 -2.75
CA ASN A 61 -43.00 14.27 -1.66
C ASN A 61 -43.25 12.76 -1.85
N GLN A 62 -43.39 12.30 -3.11
CA GLN A 62 -43.52 10.87 -3.43
C GLN A 62 -42.16 10.16 -3.34
N ARG A 63 -41.07 10.85 -3.68
CA ARG A 63 -39.71 10.30 -3.49
C ARG A 63 -39.40 10.00 -2.04
N GLN A 64 -39.78 10.88 -1.10
CA GLN A 64 -39.57 10.65 0.32
C GLN A 64 -40.31 9.42 0.85
N GLN A 65 -41.52 9.14 0.33
CA GLN A 65 -42.26 7.91 0.66
C GLN A 65 -41.62 6.65 0.05
N ASN A 66 -40.90 6.78 -1.06
CA ASN A 66 -40.22 5.68 -1.73
C ASN A 66 -38.86 5.32 -1.11
N LEU A 67 -38.31 6.17 -0.23
CA LEU A 67 -37.07 5.93 0.55
C LEU A 67 -37.32 4.97 1.72
N SER A 68 -37.90 3.80 1.43
CA SER A 68 -38.14 2.73 2.40
C SER A 68 -37.07 1.64 2.28
N TYR A 69 -36.76 0.99 3.41
CA TYR A 69 -35.92 -0.19 3.49
C TYR A 69 -36.40 -1.29 2.51
N GLU A 70 -37.70 -1.62 2.53
CA GLU A 70 -38.26 -2.70 1.70
C GLU A 70 -38.13 -2.44 0.20
N ASN A 71 -38.42 -1.21 -0.23
CA ASN A 71 -38.28 -0.82 -1.63
C ASN A 71 -36.82 -0.89 -2.07
N THR A 72 -35.90 -0.45 -1.21
CA THR A 72 -34.47 -0.48 -1.51
C THR A 72 -33.95 -1.92 -1.63
N LEU A 73 -34.42 -2.84 -0.78
CA LEU A 73 -34.11 -4.26 -0.93
C LEU A 73 -34.61 -4.86 -2.25
N ARG A 74 -35.84 -4.51 -2.67
CA ARG A 74 -36.37 -4.96 -3.97
C ARG A 74 -35.52 -4.46 -5.12
N ILE A 75 -35.10 -3.19 -5.06
CA ILE A 75 -34.20 -2.61 -6.06
C ILE A 75 -32.87 -3.36 -6.07
N LEU A 76 -32.26 -3.61 -4.90
CA LEU A 76 -31.01 -4.38 -4.79
C LEU A 76 -31.14 -5.77 -5.41
N ALA A 77 -32.22 -6.49 -5.14
CA ALA A 77 -32.46 -7.81 -5.71
C ALA A 77 -32.60 -7.79 -7.24
N ILE A 78 -33.30 -6.78 -7.79
CA ILE A 78 -33.43 -6.59 -9.24
C ILE A 78 -32.06 -6.29 -9.86
N LEU A 79 -31.27 -5.41 -9.24
CA LEU A 79 -29.93 -5.08 -9.72
C LEU A 79 -28.98 -6.27 -9.62
N ASP A 80 -29.05 -7.08 -8.57
CA ASP A 80 -28.24 -8.30 -8.42
C ASP A 80 -28.51 -9.28 -9.57
N LEU A 81 -29.80 -9.56 -9.86
CA LEU A 81 -30.20 -10.39 -11.00
C LEU A 81 -29.76 -9.80 -12.35
N PHE A 82 -29.89 -8.49 -12.50
CA PHE A 82 -29.49 -7.81 -13.74
C PHE A 82 -27.97 -7.89 -13.96
N VAL A 83 -27.18 -7.67 -12.92
CA VAL A 83 -25.71 -7.84 -12.96
C VAL A 83 -25.35 -9.29 -13.27
N GLU A 84 -26.01 -10.27 -12.67
CA GLU A 84 -25.78 -11.68 -12.97
C GLU A 84 -26.03 -12.00 -14.44
N ILE A 85 -27.14 -11.52 -15.02
CA ILE A 85 -27.46 -11.69 -16.44
C ILE A 85 -26.39 -11.05 -17.34
N LEU A 86 -25.98 -9.82 -17.02
CA LEU A 86 -24.90 -9.13 -17.73
C LEU A 86 -23.58 -9.91 -17.67
N CYS A 87 -23.25 -10.47 -16.52
CA CYS A 87 -22.02 -11.25 -16.34
C CYS A 87 -22.03 -12.55 -17.16
N ARG A 88 -23.18 -13.22 -17.34
CA ARG A 88 -23.30 -14.37 -18.26
C ARG A 88 -22.97 -14.02 -19.71
N GLY A 89 -23.06 -12.75 -20.08
CA GLY A 89 -22.58 -12.23 -21.36
C GLY A 89 -21.07 -12.39 -21.55
N PHE A 90 -20.27 -12.31 -20.47
CA PHE A 90 -18.83 -12.56 -20.51
C PHE A 90 -18.51 -14.01 -20.86
N ASP A 91 -19.22 -14.97 -20.27
CA ASP A 91 -19.01 -16.40 -20.54
C ASP A 91 -19.49 -16.79 -21.94
N THR A 92 -20.64 -16.26 -22.36
CA THR A 92 -21.23 -16.54 -23.68
C THR A 92 -20.34 -16.03 -24.81
N TYR A 93 -19.68 -14.88 -24.63
CA TYR A 93 -18.83 -14.24 -25.62
C TYR A 93 -17.36 -14.15 -25.17
N ALA A 94 -16.85 -15.23 -24.55
CA ALA A 94 -15.54 -15.25 -23.89
C ALA A 94 -14.32 -14.97 -24.81
N ASP A 95 -14.49 -15.04 -26.13
CA ASP A 95 -13.42 -14.78 -27.09
C ASP A 95 -12.91 -13.32 -26.99
N SER A 96 -11.59 -13.17 -27.12
CA SER A 96 -10.87 -11.90 -27.18
C SER A 96 -11.41 -10.92 -28.23
N GLN A 97 -12.04 -11.41 -29.32
CA GLN A 97 -12.67 -10.56 -30.34
C GLN A 97 -13.85 -9.72 -29.81
N TYR A 98 -14.46 -10.11 -28.68
CA TYR A 98 -15.59 -9.41 -28.05
C TYR A 98 -15.17 -8.47 -26.91
N ARG A 99 -13.92 -7.99 -26.93
CA ARG A 99 -13.35 -7.17 -25.85
C ARG A 99 -14.09 -5.85 -25.62
N ASN A 100 -14.53 -5.15 -26.67
CA ASN A 100 -15.31 -3.92 -26.57
C ASN A 100 -16.75 -4.18 -26.13
N PHE A 101 -17.34 -5.31 -26.53
CA PHE A 101 -18.63 -5.75 -25.98
C PHE A 101 -18.52 -5.98 -24.46
N HIS A 102 -17.47 -6.65 -23.99
CA HIS A 102 -17.20 -6.81 -22.56
C HIS A 102 -17.01 -5.47 -21.84
N LYS A 103 -16.34 -4.48 -22.46
CA LYS A 103 -16.24 -3.13 -21.89
C LYS A 103 -17.61 -2.46 -21.76
N HIS A 104 -18.52 -2.66 -22.71
CA HIS A 104 -19.88 -2.12 -22.64
C HIS A 104 -20.70 -2.76 -21.52
N ILE A 105 -20.69 -4.10 -21.42
CA ILE A 105 -21.29 -4.82 -20.29
C ILE A 105 -20.73 -4.27 -18.97
N GLY A 106 -19.41 -4.16 -18.86
CA GLY A 106 -18.75 -3.65 -17.67
C GLY A 106 -19.16 -2.24 -17.29
N LYS A 107 -19.33 -1.35 -18.27
CA LYS A 107 -19.84 0.00 -18.05
C LYS A 107 -21.26 -0.02 -17.49
N MET A 108 -22.14 -0.88 -18.02
CA MET A 108 -23.51 -1.01 -17.51
C MET A 108 -23.55 -1.53 -16.07
N ILE A 109 -22.76 -2.55 -15.73
CA ILE A 109 -22.65 -3.06 -14.36
C ILE A 109 -22.15 -1.96 -13.43
N ARG A 110 -21.08 -1.26 -13.84
CA ARG A 110 -20.51 -0.13 -13.10
C ARG A 110 -21.55 0.95 -12.82
N ASP A 111 -22.34 1.32 -13.83
CA ASP A 111 -23.37 2.36 -13.70
C ASP A 111 -24.49 1.90 -12.74
N CYS A 112 -24.86 0.60 -12.74
CA CYS A 112 -25.79 0.03 -11.77
C CYS A 112 -25.25 0.16 -10.33
N VAL A 113 -24.00 -0.22 -10.10
CA VAL A 113 -23.36 -0.16 -8.77
C VAL A 113 -23.25 1.28 -8.28
N HIS A 114 -22.85 2.22 -9.15
CA HIS A 114 -22.71 3.64 -8.78
C HIS A 114 -24.04 4.30 -8.43
N VAL A 115 -25.09 4.11 -9.25
CA VAL A 115 -26.41 4.69 -8.97
C VAL A 115 -27.00 4.07 -7.69
N CYS A 116 -26.81 2.77 -7.50
CA CYS A 116 -27.24 2.07 -6.30
C CYS A 116 -26.59 2.65 -5.04
N ARG A 117 -25.27 2.91 -5.06
CA ARG A 117 -24.56 3.54 -3.95
C ARG A 117 -25.22 4.85 -3.51
N TYR A 118 -25.43 5.76 -4.46
CA TYR A 118 -26.03 7.07 -4.16
C TYR A 118 -27.44 6.95 -3.58
N HIS A 119 -28.24 6.01 -4.09
CA HIS A 119 -29.59 5.75 -3.57
C HIS A 119 -29.54 5.19 -2.14
N VAL A 120 -28.70 4.18 -1.88
CA VAL A 120 -28.54 3.58 -0.55
C VAL A 120 -28.08 4.63 0.46
N ASP A 121 -27.09 5.46 0.13
CA ASP A 121 -26.60 6.53 1.00
C ASP A 121 -27.71 7.54 1.36
N GLY A 122 -28.58 7.87 0.39
CA GLY A 122 -29.74 8.73 0.63
C GLY A 122 -30.80 8.10 1.54
N VAL A 123 -31.10 6.82 1.35
CA VAL A 123 -32.06 6.07 2.18
C VAL A 123 -31.54 5.92 3.61
N LEU A 124 -30.26 5.61 3.80
CA LEU A 124 -29.63 5.44 5.11
C LEU A 124 -29.75 6.67 6.01
N GLN A 125 -29.95 7.87 5.46
CA GLN A 125 -30.15 9.08 6.27
C GLN A 125 -31.50 9.08 7.01
N HIS A 126 -32.50 8.36 6.49
CA HIS A 126 -33.90 8.42 6.93
C HIS A 126 -34.38 7.18 7.68
N LEU A 127 -33.58 6.11 7.70
CA LEU A 127 -33.90 4.87 8.39
C LEU A 127 -33.56 4.91 9.88
N ASP A 128 -34.13 3.97 10.64
CA ASP A 128 -33.77 3.72 12.04
C ASP A 128 -32.43 2.95 12.13
N HIS A 129 -31.82 2.91 13.31
CA HIS A 129 -30.48 2.32 13.48
C HIS A 129 -30.40 0.85 13.01
N ASP A 130 -31.37 0.02 13.39
CA ASP A 130 -31.41 -1.40 13.05
C ASP A 130 -31.55 -1.63 11.53
N ASP A 131 -32.43 -0.87 10.88
CA ASP A 131 -32.64 -0.96 9.43
C ASP A 131 -31.43 -0.43 8.65
N LYS A 132 -30.72 0.57 9.18
CA LYS A 132 -29.45 1.03 8.58
C LYS A 132 -28.41 -0.08 8.54
N ILE A 133 -28.25 -0.82 9.65
CA ILE A 133 -27.27 -1.92 9.73
C ILE A 133 -27.66 -3.00 8.71
N ARG A 134 -28.92 -3.46 8.73
CA ARG A 134 -29.40 -4.49 7.80
C ARG A 134 -29.25 -4.07 6.34
N LEU A 135 -29.62 -2.84 5.99
CA LEU A 135 -29.52 -2.36 4.61
C LEU A 135 -28.07 -2.29 4.14
N ARG A 136 -27.15 -1.86 5.01
CA ARG A 136 -25.71 -1.87 4.71
C ARG A 136 -25.21 -3.27 4.43
N ASP A 137 -25.61 -4.27 5.21
CA ASP A 137 -25.22 -5.67 4.98
C ASP A 137 -25.69 -6.18 3.61
N HIS A 138 -26.94 -5.90 3.24
CA HIS A 138 -27.46 -6.26 1.92
C HIS A 138 -26.75 -5.54 0.78
N TYR A 139 -26.44 -4.25 0.95
CA TYR A 139 -25.69 -3.48 -0.03
C TYR A 139 -24.26 -3.99 -0.19
N PHE A 140 -23.56 -4.31 0.90
CA PHE A 140 -22.22 -4.89 0.88
C PHE A 140 -22.21 -6.29 0.24
N ALA A 141 -23.24 -7.10 0.50
CA ALA A 141 -23.41 -8.38 -0.18
C ALA A 141 -23.61 -8.21 -1.69
N TYR A 142 -24.38 -7.22 -2.13
CA TYR A 142 -24.56 -6.88 -3.54
C TYR A 142 -23.24 -6.44 -4.20
N ILE A 143 -22.45 -5.59 -3.55
CA ILE A 143 -21.11 -5.21 -4.04
C ILE A 143 -20.23 -6.45 -4.18
N TYR A 144 -20.16 -7.27 -3.13
CA TYR A 144 -19.34 -8.48 -3.12
C TYR A 144 -19.69 -9.42 -4.28
N ARG A 145 -20.97 -9.76 -4.44
CA ARG A 145 -21.45 -10.63 -5.54
C ARG A 145 -21.18 -10.03 -6.91
N SER A 146 -21.35 -8.71 -7.06
CA SER A 146 -21.05 -8.02 -8.32
C SER A 146 -19.57 -8.19 -8.69
N VAL A 147 -18.66 -7.97 -7.74
CA VAL A 147 -17.21 -8.14 -7.94
C VAL A 147 -16.85 -9.61 -8.17
N GLU A 148 -17.45 -10.53 -7.40
CA GLU A 148 -17.27 -11.98 -7.53
C GLU A 148 -17.66 -12.49 -8.92
N ASN A 149 -18.83 -12.07 -9.42
CA ASN A 149 -19.29 -12.42 -10.75
C ASN A 149 -18.35 -11.90 -11.84
N ILE A 150 -17.84 -10.66 -11.71
CA ILE A 150 -16.85 -10.12 -12.64
C ILE A 150 -15.54 -10.94 -12.61
N ILE A 151 -15.00 -11.21 -11.43
CA ILE A 151 -13.71 -11.91 -11.30
C ILE A 151 -13.80 -13.33 -11.86
N ARG A 152 -14.93 -14.02 -11.65
CA ARG A 152 -15.15 -15.39 -12.11
C ARG A 152 -15.45 -15.49 -13.61
N GLN A 153 -16.28 -14.60 -14.15
CA GLN A 153 -16.84 -14.73 -15.50
C GLN A 153 -16.09 -13.86 -16.54
N CYS A 154 -15.46 -12.76 -16.12
CA CYS A 154 -14.74 -11.87 -17.03
C CYS A 154 -13.23 -12.17 -17.05
N ARG A 155 -12.72 -12.72 -18.17
CA ARG A 155 -11.27 -13.00 -18.30
C ARG A 155 -10.47 -11.82 -18.86
N ASN A 156 -10.94 -11.21 -19.94
CA ASN A 156 -10.12 -10.33 -20.79
C ASN A 156 -10.04 -8.86 -20.35
N VAL A 157 -10.95 -8.41 -19.46
CA VAL A 157 -11.04 -6.98 -19.05
C VAL A 157 -11.35 -6.76 -17.57
N ARG A 158 -11.38 -7.82 -16.75
CA ARG A 158 -11.82 -7.75 -15.33
C ARG A 158 -11.16 -6.63 -14.54
N TRP A 159 -9.84 -6.51 -14.59
CA TRP A 159 -9.11 -5.49 -13.81
C TRP A 159 -9.39 -4.09 -14.31
N SER A 160 -9.42 -3.90 -15.63
CA SER A 160 -9.75 -2.60 -16.22
C SER A 160 -11.18 -2.16 -15.85
N LEU A 161 -12.11 -3.10 -15.79
CA LEU A 161 -13.50 -2.87 -15.41
C LEU A 161 -13.61 -2.54 -13.91
N LEU A 162 -13.03 -3.37 -13.04
CA LEU A 162 -13.04 -3.15 -11.59
C LEU A 162 -12.31 -1.87 -11.19
N SER A 163 -11.30 -1.43 -11.95
CA SER A 163 -10.58 -0.18 -11.67
C SER A 163 -11.46 1.07 -11.79
N LEU A 164 -12.64 0.92 -12.42
CA LEU A 164 -13.66 1.97 -12.57
C LEU A 164 -14.76 1.88 -11.50
N PHE A 165 -14.73 0.86 -10.65
CA PHE A 165 -15.68 0.71 -9.54
C PHE A 165 -15.24 1.59 -8.37
N ALA A 166 -16.21 2.26 -7.75
CA ALA A 166 -15.99 3.02 -6.51
C ALA A 166 -15.89 2.08 -5.30
N LEU A 167 -14.80 1.31 -5.24
CA LEU A 167 -14.49 0.38 -4.14
C LEU A 167 -13.88 1.09 -2.91
N PHE A 168 -13.98 2.42 -2.86
CA PHE A 168 -13.59 3.25 -1.72
C PHE A 168 -14.77 3.41 -0.74
N ASP A 169 -14.51 3.71 0.53
CA ASP A 169 -15.48 3.78 1.64
C ASP A 169 -16.18 2.46 1.99
N LEU A 170 -15.50 1.33 1.78
CA LEU A 170 -15.99 0.02 2.20
C LEU A 170 -15.56 -0.30 3.64
N PRO A 171 -16.34 -1.08 4.41
CA PRO A 171 -15.88 -1.57 5.70
C PRO A 171 -14.68 -2.48 5.49
N GLN A 172 -13.75 -2.44 6.43
CA GLN A 172 -12.47 -3.14 6.34
C GLN A 172 -12.62 -4.66 6.15
N SER A 173 -13.63 -5.26 6.78
CA SER A 173 -13.97 -6.68 6.60
C SER A 173 -14.30 -7.02 5.15
N LEU A 174 -15.05 -6.16 4.45
CA LEU A 174 -15.36 -6.34 3.04
C LEU A 174 -14.13 -6.08 2.17
N GLN A 175 -13.28 -5.11 2.53
CA GLN A 175 -12.05 -4.85 1.79
C GLN A 175 -11.14 -6.07 1.74
N TYR A 176 -10.88 -6.70 2.89
CA TYR A 176 -10.07 -7.91 2.92
C TYR A 176 -10.76 -9.08 2.23
N ARG A 177 -12.06 -9.26 2.40
CA ARG A 177 -12.79 -10.31 1.65
C ARG A 177 -12.72 -10.15 0.13
N LEU A 178 -12.77 -8.90 -0.35
CA LEU A 178 -12.54 -8.59 -1.76
C LEU A 178 -11.07 -8.81 -2.16
N LEU A 179 -10.10 -8.52 -1.28
CA LEU A 179 -8.69 -8.83 -1.51
C LEU A 179 -8.45 -10.34 -1.66
N HIS A 180 -8.99 -11.17 -0.76
CA HIS A 180 -8.94 -12.64 -0.86
C HIS A 180 -9.50 -13.12 -2.20
N LEU A 181 -10.66 -12.59 -2.59
CA LEU A 181 -11.29 -12.88 -3.88
C LEU A 181 -10.43 -12.47 -5.08
N ILE A 182 -9.79 -11.29 -5.04
CA ILE A 182 -8.88 -10.80 -6.08
C ILE A 182 -7.65 -11.70 -6.20
N CYS A 183 -7.05 -12.06 -5.07
CA CYS A 183 -5.86 -12.90 -5.01
C CYS A 183 -6.16 -14.40 -5.17
N SER A 184 -7.44 -14.80 -5.25
CA SER A 184 -7.89 -16.20 -5.27
C SER A 184 -7.40 -17.02 -4.06
N ILE A 185 -7.37 -16.38 -2.89
CA ILE A 185 -6.98 -16.97 -1.60
C ILE A 185 -8.25 -17.26 -0.79
N PRO A 186 -8.32 -18.35 0.01
CA PRO A 186 -9.44 -18.59 0.90
C PRO A 186 -9.64 -17.46 1.94
N ASP A 187 -10.90 -17.18 2.31
CA ASP A 187 -11.25 -16.10 3.26
C ASP A 187 -10.63 -16.29 4.67
N ASP A 188 -10.15 -17.50 5.01
CA ASP A 188 -9.60 -17.85 6.32
C ASP A 188 -8.08 -17.65 6.46
N GLU A 189 -7.36 -17.41 5.35
CA GLU A 189 -5.89 -17.30 5.36
C GLU A 189 -5.44 -15.87 5.07
N PRO A 190 -4.63 -15.22 5.94
CA PRO A 190 -4.20 -13.84 5.71
C PRO A 190 -3.43 -13.71 4.40
N VAL A 191 -3.76 -12.69 3.61
CA VAL A 191 -3.04 -12.41 2.37
C VAL A 191 -1.70 -11.78 2.73
N THR A 192 -0.66 -12.59 2.74
CA THR A 192 0.72 -12.15 2.98
C THR A 192 1.56 -12.31 1.73
N VAL A 193 2.74 -11.70 1.73
CA VAL A 193 3.77 -11.91 0.71
C VAL A 193 4.07 -13.41 0.46
N GLU A 194 3.85 -14.27 1.46
CA GLU A 194 4.06 -15.72 1.41
C GLU A 194 2.96 -16.48 0.64
N THR A 195 1.79 -15.87 0.43
CA THR A 195 0.71 -16.41 -0.43
C THR A 195 1.02 -16.24 -1.93
N SER A 196 2.30 -16.12 -2.28
CA SER A 196 2.81 -15.68 -3.57
C SER A 196 2.33 -16.55 -4.73
N ALA A 197 2.14 -17.86 -4.53
CA ALA A 197 1.86 -18.79 -5.63
C ALA A 197 0.57 -18.47 -6.41
N ALA A 198 -0.51 -18.08 -5.70
CA ALA A 198 -1.77 -17.70 -6.35
C ALA A 198 -1.63 -16.35 -7.08
N ILE A 199 -0.93 -15.41 -6.44
CA ILE A 199 -0.64 -14.09 -7.02
C ILE A 199 0.26 -14.23 -8.25
N ASP A 200 1.29 -15.08 -8.19
CA ASP A 200 2.19 -15.44 -9.28
C ASP A 200 1.41 -15.99 -10.47
N GLN A 201 0.49 -16.93 -10.24
CA GLN A 201 -0.34 -17.49 -11.31
C GLN A 201 -1.19 -16.40 -11.98
N MET A 202 -1.78 -15.50 -11.19
CA MET A 202 -2.52 -14.36 -11.70
C MET A 202 -1.62 -13.42 -12.52
N LEU A 203 -0.45 -13.03 -12.00
CA LEU A 203 0.45 -12.08 -12.64
C LEU A 203 1.09 -12.63 -13.91
N ASN A 204 1.49 -13.90 -13.93
CA ASN A 204 2.11 -14.54 -15.09
C ASN A 204 1.17 -14.64 -16.30
N SER A 205 -0.14 -14.68 -16.06
CA SER A 205 -1.17 -14.66 -17.11
C SER A 205 -1.60 -13.26 -17.53
N SER A 206 -1.18 -12.21 -16.82
CA SER A 206 -1.66 -10.84 -17.02
C SER A 206 -0.72 -10.01 -17.91
N THR A 207 -1.32 -9.17 -18.76
CA THR A 207 -0.57 -8.16 -19.52
C THR A 207 -0.13 -7.00 -18.61
N PRO A 208 0.89 -6.20 -19.01
CA PRO A 208 1.29 -5.02 -18.25
C PRO A 208 0.13 -4.05 -17.98
N SER A 209 -0.76 -3.85 -18.95
CA SER A 209 -1.94 -2.98 -18.81
C SER A 209 -2.95 -3.49 -17.77
N GLU A 210 -3.07 -4.80 -17.64
CA GLU A 210 -3.94 -5.45 -16.67
C GLU A 210 -3.38 -5.33 -15.26
N ILE A 211 -2.06 -5.46 -15.09
CA ILE A 211 -1.40 -5.29 -13.80
C ILE A 211 -1.50 -3.85 -13.31
N LEU A 212 -1.34 -2.86 -14.20
CA LEU A 212 -1.57 -1.46 -13.84
C LEU A 212 -3.05 -1.20 -13.45
N SER A 213 -3.98 -1.84 -14.16
CA SER A 213 -5.40 -1.76 -13.80
C SER A 213 -5.68 -2.43 -12.46
N LEU A 214 -5.05 -3.56 -12.17
CA LEU A 214 -5.13 -4.25 -10.88
C LEU A 214 -4.57 -3.39 -9.75
N LEU A 215 -3.43 -2.71 -9.94
CA LEU A 215 -2.93 -1.75 -8.96
C LEU A 215 -3.93 -0.65 -8.66
N LYS A 216 -4.66 -0.17 -9.67
CA LYS A 216 -5.73 0.81 -9.47
C LYS A 216 -6.91 0.24 -8.69
N VAL A 217 -7.26 -1.05 -8.90
CA VAL A 217 -8.27 -1.75 -8.08
C VAL A 217 -7.82 -1.81 -6.62
N LEU A 218 -6.58 -2.25 -6.37
CA LEU A 218 -6.01 -2.35 -5.01
C LEU A 218 -5.91 -0.98 -4.35
N HIS A 219 -5.56 0.06 -5.11
CA HIS A 219 -5.57 1.44 -4.64
C HIS A 219 -6.97 1.85 -4.18
N ASN A 220 -8.00 1.68 -5.02
CA ASN A 220 -9.37 2.02 -4.66
C ASN A 220 -9.84 1.24 -3.42
N LEU A 221 -9.43 -0.03 -3.29
CA LEU A 221 -9.79 -0.89 -2.16
C LEU A 221 -9.20 -0.38 -0.84
N GLY A 222 -7.95 0.10 -0.86
CA GLY A 222 -7.25 0.59 0.34
C GLY A 222 -7.39 2.10 0.61
N GLN A 223 -8.22 2.84 -0.14
CA GLN A 223 -8.33 4.30 -0.01
C GLN A 223 -8.82 4.79 1.35
N THR A 224 -9.51 3.97 2.13
CA THR A 224 -9.91 4.31 3.51
C THR A 224 -8.86 3.92 4.55
N GLY A 225 -7.70 3.43 4.09
CA GLY A 225 -6.60 2.92 4.89
C GLY A 225 -6.61 1.41 5.03
N ASP A 226 -5.40 0.85 5.11
CA ASP A 226 -5.12 -0.57 5.32
C ASP A 226 -4.57 -0.75 6.75
N GLU A 227 -5.34 -1.26 7.71
CA GLU A 227 -4.84 -1.36 9.11
C GLU A 227 -3.90 -2.55 9.29
N SER A 228 -4.20 -3.67 8.64
CA SER A 228 -3.41 -4.89 8.79
C SER A 228 -2.21 -4.95 7.84
N GLY A 229 -2.11 -4.03 6.88
CA GLY A 229 -1.04 -4.01 5.89
C GLY A 229 -1.18 -5.04 4.75
N GLN A 230 -2.30 -5.78 4.66
CA GLN A 230 -2.44 -6.87 3.68
C GLN A 230 -2.56 -6.35 2.24
N ILE A 231 -3.25 -5.22 2.02
CA ILE A 231 -3.32 -4.61 0.68
C ILE A 231 -1.94 -4.08 0.29
N SER A 232 -1.22 -3.50 1.26
CA SER A 232 0.14 -3.01 1.12
C SER A 232 1.12 -4.15 0.81
N ASP A 233 0.94 -5.34 1.41
CA ASP A 233 1.73 -6.55 1.14
C ASP A 233 1.58 -6.98 -0.31
N VAL A 234 0.35 -7.05 -0.82
CA VAL A 234 0.09 -7.44 -2.22
C VAL A 234 0.68 -6.41 -3.18
N ILE A 235 0.51 -5.11 -2.90
CA ILE A 235 1.09 -4.05 -3.74
C ILE A 235 2.62 -4.12 -3.70
N PHE A 236 3.22 -4.28 -2.52
CA PHE A 236 4.67 -4.45 -2.37
C PHE A 236 5.16 -5.67 -3.14
N TYR A 237 4.44 -6.79 -3.06
CA TYR A 237 4.77 -8.00 -3.80
C TYR A 237 4.75 -7.76 -5.32
N ILE A 238 3.64 -7.24 -5.86
CA ILE A 238 3.48 -6.96 -7.30
C ILE A 238 4.55 -5.98 -7.79
N THR A 239 4.89 -4.98 -6.98
CA THR A 239 5.68 -3.83 -7.46
C THR A 239 7.16 -3.96 -7.16
N CYS A 240 7.54 -4.66 -6.08
CA CYS A 240 8.93 -4.73 -5.60
C CYS A 240 9.53 -6.13 -5.69
N LEU A 241 8.73 -7.20 -5.48
CA LEU A 241 9.23 -8.57 -5.41
C LEU A 241 9.10 -9.32 -6.73
N HIS A 242 7.92 -9.27 -7.36
CA HIS A 242 7.66 -10.05 -8.56
C HIS A 242 8.47 -9.50 -9.76
N PRO A 243 9.40 -10.30 -10.34
CA PRO A 243 10.41 -9.78 -11.27
C PRO A 243 9.83 -9.13 -12.53
N ILE A 244 8.79 -9.74 -13.10
CA ILE A 244 8.21 -9.31 -14.38
C ILE A 244 7.39 -8.04 -14.18
N SER A 245 6.54 -8.01 -13.14
CA SER A 245 5.64 -6.88 -12.92
C SER A 245 6.34 -5.63 -12.42
N ARG A 246 7.42 -5.80 -11.67
CA ARG A 246 8.22 -4.70 -11.13
C ARG A 246 8.68 -3.71 -12.20
N GLU A 247 9.06 -4.18 -13.39
CA GLU A 247 9.66 -3.33 -14.43
C GLU A 247 8.77 -2.15 -14.86
N TYR A 248 7.45 -2.36 -14.90
CA TYR A 248 6.47 -1.34 -15.33
C TYR A 248 5.59 -0.83 -14.20
N SER A 249 5.43 -1.56 -13.10
CA SER A 249 4.48 -1.22 -12.04
C SER A 249 5.10 -0.44 -10.87
N ILE A 250 6.43 -0.43 -10.74
CA ILE A 250 7.11 0.12 -9.56
C ILE A 250 6.82 1.60 -9.32
N ARG A 251 6.72 2.42 -10.38
CA ARG A 251 6.44 3.87 -10.23
C ARG A 251 5.07 4.09 -9.60
N ASP A 252 4.05 3.42 -10.13
CA ASP A 252 2.67 3.59 -9.70
C ASP A 252 2.47 2.93 -8.32
N GLY A 253 3.09 1.77 -8.10
CA GLY A 253 3.15 1.09 -6.80
C GLY A 253 3.69 1.96 -5.67
N ARG A 254 4.83 2.63 -5.87
CA ARG A 254 5.39 3.55 -4.88
C ARG A 254 4.46 4.70 -4.56
N SER A 255 3.80 5.28 -5.58
CA SER A 255 2.84 6.36 -5.37
C SER A 255 1.63 5.90 -4.55
N ILE A 256 1.15 4.67 -4.78
CA ILE A 256 0.03 4.11 -4.02
C ILE A 256 0.44 3.82 -2.57
N LEU A 257 1.60 3.19 -2.35
CA LEU A 257 2.10 2.91 -1.00
C LEU A 257 2.38 4.21 -0.22
N ALA A 258 2.91 5.25 -0.88
CA ALA A 258 3.08 6.57 -0.27
C ALA A 258 1.74 7.20 0.11
N HIS A 259 0.71 7.04 -0.74
CA HIS A 259 -0.64 7.49 -0.41
C HIS A 259 -1.19 6.76 0.83
N PHE A 260 -1.07 5.43 0.89
CA PHE A 260 -1.51 4.67 2.07
C PHE A 260 -0.76 5.06 3.35
N ALA A 261 0.56 5.25 3.25
CA ALA A 261 1.38 5.78 4.34
C ALA A 261 0.96 7.19 4.79
N SER A 262 0.48 8.04 3.86
CA SER A 262 -0.04 9.37 4.19
C SER A 262 -1.37 9.33 4.96
N LEU A 263 -2.17 8.28 4.76
CA LEU A 263 -3.39 8.04 5.52
C LEU A 263 -3.08 7.47 6.90
N ARG A 264 -2.06 6.60 7.00
CA ARG A 264 -1.64 5.94 8.24
C ARG A 264 -0.13 5.75 8.29
N SER A 265 0.54 6.44 9.21
CA SER A 265 1.99 6.38 9.37
C SER A 265 2.52 4.99 9.75
N THR A 266 1.70 4.14 10.37
CA THR A 266 2.03 2.75 10.73
C THR A 266 2.38 1.88 9.51
N ILE A 267 1.89 2.23 8.32
CA ILE A 267 2.26 1.55 7.07
C ILE A 267 3.76 1.68 6.78
N ILE A 268 4.42 2.77 7.19
CA ILE A 268 5.85 2.96 6.98
C ILE A 268 6.65 1.91 7.78
N SER A 269 6.30 1.71 9.06
CA SER A 269 6.87 0.66 9.91
C SER A 269 6.59 -0.74 9.35
N HIS A 270 5.38 -0.98 8.85
CA HIS A 270 5.02 -2.25 8.21
C HIS A 270 5.87 -2.53 6.97
N LEU A 271 6.02 -1.54 6.08
CA LEU A 271 6.87 -1.64 4.89
C LEU A 271 8.35 -1.81 5.24
N LEU A 272 8.83 -1.21 6.34
CA LEU A 272 10.19 -1.41 6.84
C LEU A 272 10.42 -2.88 7.25
N LYS A 273 9.46 -3.47 7.96
CA LYS A 273 9.51 -4.88 8.35
C LYS A 273 9.52 -5.81 7.12
N LEU A 274 8.67 -5.56 6.13
CA LEU A 274 8.69 -6.31 4.87
C LEU A 274 10.03 -6.15 4.13
N ALA A 275 10.53 -4.92 4.04
CA ALA A 275 11.81 -4.63 3.40
C ALA A 275 12.95 -5.37 4.10
N SER A 276 12.94 -5.47 5.44
CA SER A 276 13.94 -6.21 6.22
C SER A 276 13.97 -7.71 5.91
N THR A 277 12.82 -8.28 5.56
CA THR A 277 12.70 -9.71 5.25
C THR A 277 13.16 -10.00 3.82
N HIS A 278 13.01 -9.05 2.90
CA HIS A 278 13.26 -9.26 1.47
C HIS A 278 14.35 -8.35 0.88
N ILE A 279 15.23 -7.79 1.71
CA ILE A 279 16.20 -6.78 1.27
C ILE A 279 17.14 -7.31 0.19
N ASP A 280 17.55 -8.57 0.28
CA ASP A 280 18.47 -9.20 -0.67
C ASP A 280 17.82 -9.46 -2.04
N ALA A 281 16.51 -9.71 -2.05
CA ALA A 281 15.75 -9.93 -3.28
C ALA A 281 15.38 -8.62 -4.00
N VAL A 282 15.02 -7.58 -3.24
CA VAL A 282 14.56 -6.29 -3.80
C VAL A 282 15.73 -5.36 -4.11
N GLY A 283 16.75 -5.32 -3.25
CA GLY A 283 17.93 -4.49 -3.41
C GLY A 283 17.63 -2.99 -3.48
N LYS A 284 18.29 -2.30 -4.42
CA LYS A 284 18.26 -0.82 -4.52
C LYS A 284 16.89 -0.23 -4.88
N VAL A 285 15.91 -1.05 -5.28
CA VAL A 285 14.55 -0.58 -5.56
C VAL A 285 13.90 0.02 -4.30
N LEU A 286 14.28 -0.45 -3.12
CA LEU A 286 13.79 0.04 -1.83
C LEU A 286 14.10 1.53 -1.60
N PHE A 287 15.24 2.05 -2.03
CA PHE A 287 15.54 3.49 -1.91
C PHE A 287 14.50 4.35 -2.63
N GLY A 288 14.08 3.91 -3.81
CA GLY A 288 13.06 4.61 -4.58
C GLY A 288 11.70 4.58 -3.88
N LEU A 289 11.39 3.49 -3.18
CA LEU A 289 10.17 3.36 -2.38
C LEU A 289 10.20 4.28 -1.16
N PHE A 290 11.20 4.13 -0.29
CA PHE A 290 11.29 4.91 0.96
C PHE A 290 11.45 6.41 0.72
N ARG A 291 12.10 6.82 -0.39
CA ARG A 291 12.16 8.23 -0.79
C ARG A 291 10.79 8.82 -1.17
N ALA A 292 9.84 7.99 -1.60
CA ALA A 292 8.49 8.44 -1.96
C ALA A 292 7.55 8.49 -0.74
N LEU A 293 7.89 7.83 0.36
CA LEU A 293 7.04 7.78 1.56
C LEU A 293 7.03 9.13 2.30
N PRO A 294 5.93 9.48 2.97
CA PRO A 294 5.82 10.70 3.77
C PRO A 294 6.56 10.52 5.12
N MET A 295 7.89 10.55 5.09
CA MET A 295 8.72 10.31 6.28
C MET A 295 8.52 11.37 7.38
N ASN A 296 7.97 12.54 7.05
CA ASN A 296 7.72 13.63 7.98
C ASN A 296 6.61 13.35 9.01
N ILE A 297 5.73 12.38 8.74
CA ILE A 297 4.66 11.94 9.66
C ILE A 297 4.97 10.58 10.30
N TRP A 298 6.13 10.00 10.00
CA TRP A 298 6.50 8.70 10.54
C TRP A 298 6.94 8.82 12.00
N MET A 299 6.38 7.97 12.85
CA MET A 299 6.80 7.79 14.23
C MET A 299 7.32 6.37 14.39
N PRO A 300 8.65 6.16 14.35
CA PRO A 300 9.23 4.83 14.49
C PRO A 300 8.99 4.30 15.91
N ASN A 301 8.84 2.98 16.01
CA ASN A 301 8.76 2.25 17.26
C ASN A 301 10.06 1.45 17.52
N ASP A 302 10.16 0.82 18.68
CA ASP A 302 11.35 0.04 19.10
C ASP A 302 11.69 -1.07 18.09
N SER A 303 10.68 -1.69 17.46
CA SER A 303 10.90 -2.72 16.45
C SER A 303 11.54 -2.14 15.18
N ASP A 304 11.14 -0.93 14.78
CA ASP A 304 11.74 -0.22 13.65
C ASP A 304 13.20 0.12 13.93
N LEU A 305 13.49 0.59 15.15
CA LEU A 305 14.86 0.90 15.58
C LEU A 305 15.74 -0.35 15.63
N SER A 306 15.20 -1.48 16.08
CA SER A 306 15.93 -2.76 16.09
C SER A 306 16.33 -3.22 14.67
N ILE A 307 15.47 -2.97 13.68
CA ILE A 307 15.76 -3.26 12.27
C ILE A 307 16.89 -2.34 11.78
N ILE A 308 16.82 -1.05 12.10
CA ILE A 308 17.84 -0.06 11.72
C ILE A 308 19.19 -0.39 12.37
N GLU A 309 19.21 -0.70 13.67
CA GLU A 309 20.42 -1.10 14.39
C GLU A 309 21.04 -2.35 13.74
N LYS A 310 20.22 -3.38 13.44
CA LYS A 310 20.68 -4.60 12.77
C LYS A 310 21.29 -4.32 11.39
N TRP A 311 20.68 -3.43 10.61
CA TRP A 311 21.20 -3.04 9.29
C TRP A 311 22.50 -2.24 9.36
N LEU A 312 22.72 -1.51 10.46
CA LEU A 312 23.94 -0.75 10.72
C LEU A 312 25.07 -1.59 11.32
N ASP A 313 24.76 -2.76 11.87
CA ASP A 313 25.75 -3.58 12.57
C ASP A 313 26.87 -4.05 11.62
N ASP A 314 26.55 -4.55 10.42
CA ASP A 314 27.55 -5.14 9.51
C ASP A 314 27.44 -4.65 8.06
N ILE A 315 28.40 -3.81 7.65
CA ILE A 315 28.49 -3.29 6.27
C ILE A 315 28.68 -4.43 5.24
N SER A 316 29.36 -5.52 5.64
CA SER A 316 29.73 -6.60 4.73
C SER A 316 28.55 -7.52 4.38
N GLN A 317 27.58 -7.66 5.30
CA GLN A 317 26.39 -8.50 5.09
C GLN A 317 25.49 -7.94 4.00
N SER A 318 25.19 -6.64 4.04
CA SER A 318 24.39 -6.00 3.01
C SER A 318 24.69 -4.51 2.92
N SER A 319 25.46 -4.13 1.90
CA SER A 319 25.73 -2.71 1.60
C SER A 319 24.45 -1.92 1.29
N VAL A 320 23.40 -2.60 0.80
CA VAL A 320 22.08 -2.00 0.55
C VAL A 320 21.37 -1.71 1.87
N ALA A 321 21.34 -2.67 2.81
CA ALA A 321 20.74 -2.49 4.12
C ALA A 321 21.39 -1.34 4.89
N PHE A 322 22.72 -1.32 4.92
CA PHE A 322 23.48 -0.27 5.58
C PHE A 322 23.17 1.11 5.00
N GLN A 323 23.23 1.28 3.68
CA GLN A 323 22.92 2.55 3.02
C GLN A 323 21.45 2.96 3.20
N LEU A 324 20.53 2.00 3.23
CA LEU A 324 19.10 2.27 3.43
C LEU A 324 18.85 2.74 4.86
N ALA A 325 19.50 2.15 5.86
CA ALA A 325 19.45 2.61 7.24
C ALA A 325 19.90 4.07 7.39
N LEU A 326 21.06 4.42 6.80
CA LEU A 326 21.54 5.81 6.79
C LEU A 326 20.51 6.75 6.13
N HIS A 327 19.95 6.34 4.98
CA HIS A 327 18.95 7.12 4.27
C HIS A 327 17.66 7.33 5.07
N LEU A 328 17.19 6.30 5.79
CA LEU A 328 16.02 6.41 6.65
C LEU A 328 16.26 7.39 7.79
N ILE A 329 17.40 7.28 8.47
CA ILE A 329 17.79 8.20 9.56
C ILE A 329 17.86 9.64 9.04
N ASP A 330 18.39 9.85 7.84
CA ASP A 330 18.47 11.19 7.25
C ASP A 330 17.10 11.81 6.96
N THR A 331 16.11 10.98 6.59
CA THR A 331 14.77 11.41 6.16
C THR A 331 13.77 11.52 7.30
N MET A 332 14.07 10.97 8.48
CA MET A 332 13.27 11.13 9.69
C MET A 332 13.18 12.60 10.12
N ASN A 333 12.04 12.96 10.73
CA ASN A 333 11.77 14.30 11.21
C ASN A 333 12.21 14.47 12.67
N TRP A 334 13.47 14.82 12.87
CA TRP A 334 14.09 15.06 14.18
C TRP A 334 13.79 16.45 14.77
N GLN A 335 12.94 17.26 14.13
CA GLN A 335 12.69 18.66 14.52
C GLN A 335 11.41 18.81 15.36
N ASP A 336 11.24 20.00 15.93
CA ASP A 336 10.02 20.42 16.63
C ASP A 336 8.82 20.60 15.69
N LEU A 337 7.63 20.29 16.21
CA LEU A 337 6.38 20.70 15.59
C LEU A 337 6.24 22.23 15.68
N PRO A 338 5.99 22.92 14.54
CA PRO A 338 5.95 24.38 14.49
C PRO A 338 4.95 25.01 15.47
N ASP A 339 3.88 24.29 15.79
CA ASP A 339 2.74 24.80 16.54
C ASP A 339 2.76 24.47 18.03
N LYS A 340 3.61 23.54 18.49
CA LYS A 340 3.45 22.93 19.83
C LYS A 340 4.68 22.91 20.74
N ARG A 341 5.85 23.42 20.33
CA ARG A 341 7.12 23.24 21.09
C ARG A 341 7.30 21.79 21.57
N GLN A 342 6.90 20.85 20.73
CA GLN A 342 6.92 19.42 21.01
C GLN A 342 7.66 18.76 19.86
N LEU A 343 8.57 17.85 20.19
CA LEU A 343 9.30 17.06 19.20
C LEU A 343 8.33 16.27 18.30
N CYS A 344 8.63 16.17 17.00
CA CYS A 344 7.85 15.33 16.09
C CYS A 344 7.96 13.84 16.44
N ILE A 345 9.13 13.43 16.90
CA ILE A 345 9.45 12.07 17.35
C ILE A 345 9.63 12.09 18.87
N PRO A 346 9.17 11.08 19.64
CA PRO A 346 9.34 11.06 21.09
C PRO A 346 10.81 11.15 21.51
N TYR A 347 11.09 11.87 22.60
CA TYR A 347 12.45 12.04 23.11
C TYR A 347 13.18 10.72 23.38
N THR A 348 12.45 9.68 23.83
CA THR A 348 12.99 8.33 24.04
C THR A 348 13.66 7.77 22.78
N ILE A 349 13.04 7.95 21.62
CA ILE A 349 13.57 7.53 20.32
C ILE A 349 14.80 8.35 19.92
N HIS A 350 14.85 9.64 20.29
CA HIS A 350 16.07 10.44 20.09
C HIS A 350 17.24 9.88 20.90
N CYS A 351 17.00 9.51 22.17
CA CYS A 351 18.02 8.90 23.03
C CYS A 351 18.48 7.55 22.48
N GLU A 352 17.55 6.67 22.08
CA GLU A 352 17.88 5.37 21.51
C GLU A 352 18.67 5.49 20.21
N MET A 353 18.27 6.41 19.32
CA MET A 353 19.02 6.69 18.10
C MET A 353 20.44 7.20 18.42
N ALA A 354 20.60 8.05 19.43
CA ALA A 354 21.92 8.52 19.85
C ALA A 354 22.82 7.36 20.31
N LEU A 355 22.27 6.39 21.04
CA LEU A 355 23.00 5.18 21.44
C LEU A 355 23.40 4.31 20.24
N ILE A 356 22.48 4.10 19.28
CA ILE A 356 22.77 3.36 18.04
C ILE A 356 23.92 4.03 17.27
N LEU A 357 23.89 5.36 17.16
CA LEU A 357 24.94 6.13 16.50
C LEU A 357 26.28 6.08 17.25
N LEU A 358 26.27 6.09 18.58
CA LEU A 358 27.47 5.91 19.39
C LEU A 358 28.09 4.52 19.18
N LYS A 359 27.28 3.46 19.21
CA LYS A 359 27.73 2.10 18.92
C LYS A 359 28.36 2.02 17.52
N LEU A 360 27.72 2.62 16.52
CA LEU A 360 28.23 2.68 15.15
C LEU A 360 29.59 3.40 15.08
N HIS A 361 29.71 4.55 15.75
CA HIS A 361 30.95 5.33 15.80
C HIS A 361 32.09 4.54 16.45
N LEU A 362 31.85 3.89 17.59
CA LEU A 362 32.84 3.05 18.26
C LEU A 362 33.27 1.87 17.40
N LYS A 363 32.34 1.26 16.65
CA LYS A 363 32.62 0.08 15.83
C LYS A 363 33.48 0.37 14.60
N TYR A 364 33.28 1.52 13.95
CA TYR A 364 33.88 1.80 12.64
C TYR A 364 34.79 3.03 12.57
N CYS A 365 34.56 4.07 13.39
CA CYS A 365 35.26 5.35 13.28
C CYS A 365 36.32 5.55 14.36
N ASP A 366 36.05 5.09 15.60
CA ASP A 366 36.95 5.28 16.72
C ASP A 366 38.24 4.46 16.54
N LYS A 367 39.37 5.13 16.43
CA LYS A 367 40.68 4.49 16.20
C LYS A 367 41.13 3.61 17.38
N SER A 368 40.62 3.89 18.59
CA SER A 368 40.96 3.14 19.80
C SER A 368 40.12 1.87 19.98
N ALA A 369 38.90 1.86 19.45
CA ALA A 369 37.93 0.77 19.62
C ALA A 369 37.72 -0.07 18.35
N ALA A 370 37.80 0.53 17.16
CA ALA A 370 37.49 -0.13 15.90
C ALA A 370 38.58 -1.14 15.48
N SER A 371 38.15 -2.35 15.10
CA SER A 371 39.03 -3.34 14.49
C SER A 371 39.61 -2.85 13.17
N LYS A 372 40.85 -3.25 12.84
CA LYS A 372 41.48 -2.98 11.53
C LYS A 372 40.63 -3.47 10.36
N GLU A 373 39.88 -4.55 10.55
CA GLU A 373 38.96 -5.09 9.54
C GLU A 373 37.80 -4.14 9.27
N ASN A 374 37.15 -3.63 10.33
CA ASN A 374 36.06 -2.65 10.22
C ASN A 374 36.54 -1.34 9.57
N GLN A 375 37.77 -0.91 9.88
CA GLN A 375 38.37 0.27 9.25
C GLN A 375 38.60 0.06 7.73
N LEU A 376 39.01 -1.13 7.30
CA LEU A 376 39.16 -1.47 5.88
C LEU A 376 37.79 -1.55 5.19
N GLN A 377 36.78 -2.13 5.83
CA GLN A 377 35.41 -2.16 5.34
C GLN A 377 34.86 -0.74 5.14
N LEU A 378 35.04 0.15 6.13
CA LEU A 378 34.63 1.54 6.06
C LEU A 378 35.37 2.29 4.94
N GLN A 379 36.68 2.07 4.76
CA GLN A 379 37.42 2.70 3.66
C GLN A 379 36.90 2.27 2.29
N ASN A 380 36.56 0.99 2.13
CA ASN A 380 35.97 0.49 0.88
C ASN A 380 34.57 1.06 0.66
N PHE A 381 33.76 1.12 1.72
CA PHE A 381 32.45 1.77 1.68
C PHE A 381 32.54 3.25 1.31
N PHE A 382 33.44 4.01 1.94
CA PHE A 382 33.70 5.41 1.65
C PHE A 382 34.10 5.61 0.18
N LYS A 383 35.00 4.78 -0.35
CA LYS A 383 35.40 4.84 -1.76
C LYS A 383 34.21 4.65 -2.71
N LEU A 384 33.29 3.75 -2.36
CA LEU A 384 32.14 3.41 -3.20
C LEU A 384 30.98 4.42 -3.10
N THR A 385 30.75 4.99 -1.92
CA THR A 385 29.59 5.84 -1.64
C THR A 385 29.91 7.32 -1.53
N GLN A 386 31.19 7.67 -1.32
CA GLN A 386 31.67 9.02 -1.00
C GLN A 386 31.08 9.60 0.30
N ILE A 387 30.48 8.77 1.15
CA ILE A 387 29.89 9.20 2.43
C ILE A 387 30.95 9.07 3.52
N ASN A 388 31.40 10.19 4.08
CA ASN A 388 32.23 10.20 5.28
C ASN A 388 31.37 9.86 6.50
N LEU A 389 31.46 8.61 6.97
CA LEU A 389 30.60 8.11 8.06
C LEU A 389 30.79 8.90 9.35
N ASP A 390 32.03 9.28 9.70
CA ASP A 390 32.31 10.03 10.92
C ASP A 390 31.62 11.41 10.91
N GLN A 391 31.79 12.14 9.81
CA GLN A 391 31.12 13.43 9.62
C GLN A 391 29.60 13.28 9.59
N TRP A 392 29.08 12.23 8.93
CA TRP A 392 27.65 11.95 8.87
C TRP A 392 27.07 11.68 10.27
N ILE A 393 27.73 10.83 11.08
CA ILE A 393 27.30 10.54 12.45
C ILE A 393 27.23 11.84 13.26
N TRP A 394 28.26 12.68 13.21
CA TRP A 394 28.26 13.97 13.89
C TRP A 394 27.10 14.86 13.45
N THR A 395 26.88 15.00 12.14
CA THR A 395 25.76 15.81 11.64
C THR A 395 24.40 15.28 12.10
N THR A 396 24.25 13.96 12.18
CA THR A 396 23.01 13.33 12.62
C THR A 396 22.81 13.49 14.13
N VAL A 397 23.83 13.23 14.95
CA VAL A 397 23.77 13.41 16.41
C VAL A 397 23.43 14.87 16.76
N LEU A 398 23.99 15.84 16.03
CA LEU A 398 23.67 17.26 16.21
C LEU A 398 22.25 17.64 15.77
N ARG A 399 21.62 16.86 14.87
CA ARG A 399 20.20 17.01 14.52
C ARG A 399 19.28 16.43 15.60
N LEU A 400 19.76 15.49 16.41
CA LEU A 400 19.00 14.97 17.53
C LEU A 400 18.91 16.07 18.59
N GLN A 401 17.69 16.52 18.89
CA GLN A 401 17.42 17.54 19.91
C GLN A 401 17.56 16.96 21.34
N LEU A 402 18.74 16.41 21.66
CA LEU A 402 19.05 15.80 22.96
C LEU A 402 19.06 16.84 24.08
N ASN A 403 19.49 18.07 23.78
CA ASN A 403 19.47 19.22 24.67
C ASN A 403 18.25 20.10 24.38
N GLN A 404 17.26 20.17 25.28
CA GLN A 404 16.12 21.08 25.12
C GLN A 404 16.48 22.58 25.24
N SER A 405 17.71 22.91 25.64
CA SER A 405 18.13 24.28 26.02
C SER A 405 19.27 24.89 25.18
N CYS A 406 19.99 24.14 24.35
CA CYS A 406 21.18 24.67 23.65
C CYS A 406 20.88 25.13 22.21
N LEU A 407 20.53 26.41 22.10
CA LEU A 407 20.87 27.20 20.92
C LEU A 407 22.38 27.50 20.93
N SER A 408 23.07 27.08 19.86
CA SER A 408 24.48 27.32 19.48
C SER A 408 25.53 26.25 19.86
N VAL A 409 26.06 25.63 18.80
CA VAL A 409 27.20 24.69 18.76
C VAL A 409 28.50 25.33 19.30
N ASP A 410 28.62 26.66 19.18
CA ASP A 410 29.81 27.41 19.58
C ASP A 410 30.03 27.42 21.10
N SER A 411 28.96 27.37 21.90
CA SER A 411 29.06 27.31 23.37
C SER A 411 29.58 25.97 23.91
N PHE A 412 29.34 24.87 23.18
CA PHE A 412 29.79 23.53 23.57
C PHE A 412 31.28 23.30 23.28
N ILE A 413 31.76 23.79 22.13
CA ILE A 413 33.17 23.69 21.75
C ILE A 413 34.08 24.43 22.75
N ASP A 414 33.62 25.58 23.25
CA ASP A 414 34.33 26.31 24.32
C ASP A 414 34.32 25.54 25.65
N SER A 415 33.25 24.80 25.98
CA SER A 415 33.19 23.99 27.21
C SER A 415 34.06 22.73 27.18
N MET A 416 34.30 22.15 25.99
CA MET A 416 35.20 21.00 25.79
C MET A 416 36.69 21.35 25.97
N SER A 417 37.04 22.63 25.96
CA SER A 417 38.41 23.12 26.17
C SER A 417 38.80 23.22 27.65
N GLN A 418 37.85 23.02 28.56
CA GLN A 418 38.11 22.93 30.00
C GLN A 418 37.96 21.47 30.45
N GLU A 419 38.94 20.93 31.16
CA GLU A 419 38.94 19.60 31.79
C GLU A 419 37.88 19.51 32.92
N HIS A 420 36.61 19.73 32.62
CA HIS A 420 35.51 19.49 33.54
C HIS A 420 34.78 18.22 33.10
N VAL A 421 35.24 17.09 33.63
CA VAL A 421 34.47 15.85 33.63
C VAL A 421 33.21 16.11 34.47
N PRO A 422 31.99 16.06 33.90
CA PRO A 422 30.78 16.20 34.70
C PRO A 422 30.73 15.10 35.76
N ASN A 423 30.29 15.47 36.97
CA ASN A 423 30.36 14.60 38.14
C ASN A 423 29.28 13.49 38.05
N MET A 424 29.68 12.34 37.52
CA MET A 424 28.81 11.21 37.13
C MET A 424 28.00 10.52 38.24
N ASN A 425 28.07 10.96 39.50
CA ASN A 425 27.23 10.44 40.59
C ASN A 425 25.78 10.97 40.52
N ASP A 426 25.54 12.08 39.82
CA ASP A 426 24.20 12.68 39.70
C ASP A 426 23.29 11.92 38.71
N ILE A 427 23.87 11.12 37.80
CA ILE A 427 23.13 10.27 36.84
C ILE A 427 22.22 9.27 37.58
N ARG A 428 22.65 8.73 38.73
CA ARG A 428 21.82 7.78 39.52
C ARG A 428 20.70 8.46 40.30
N HIS A 429 20.84 9.74 40.63
CA HIS A 429 19.86 10.45 41.45
C HIS A 429 18.74 11.09 40.62
N ASN A 430 19.01 11.45 39.35
CA ASN A 430 18.00 12.00 38.44
C ASN A 430 17.38 10.98 37.47
N SER A 431 17.96 9.78 37.30
CA SER A 431 17.42 8.73 36.42
C SER A 431 16.31 7.87 37.05
N SER A 432 15.94 8.13 38.31
CA SER A 432 15.09 7.20 39.06
C SER A 432 13.58 7.30 38.82
N THR A 433 13.07 8.20 37.96
CA THR A 433 11.63 8.20 37.68
C THR A 433 11.11 8.52 36.27
N ASP A 434 11.85 9.10 35.30
CA ASP A 434 11.18 9.45 34.01
C ASP A 434 12.04 9.47 32.73
N SER A 435 13.34 9.11 32.77
CA SER A 435 14.21 9.24 31.58
C SER A 435 14.21 8.05 30.61
N GLY A 436 13.49 6.96 30.91
CA GLY A 436 13.29 5.81 29.99
C GLY A 436 14.55 5.01 29.59
N MET A 437 15.75 5.41 29.99
CA MET A 437 17.00 4.74 29.60
C MET A 437 17.35 3.55 30.51
N SER A 438 17.88 2.48 29.91
CA SER A 438 18.37 1.32 30.65
C SER A 438 19.71 1.58 31.35
N ASP A 439 19.92 0.98 32.51
CA ASP A 439 21.21 1.03 33.25
C ASP A 439 22.40 0.55 32.39
N GLU A 440 22.13 -0.32 31.41
CA GLU A 440 23.13 -0.82 30.46
C GLU A 440 23.63 0.27 29.51
N ALA A 441 22.73 1.10 28.98
CA ALA A 441 23.08 2.21 28.10
C ALA A 441 23.97 3.26 28.78
N ILE A 442 23.69 3.55 30.06
CA ILE A 442 24.50 4.47 30.87
C ILE A 442 25.92 3.92 31.07
N ASN A 443 26.04 2.60 31.29
CA ASN A 443 27.35 1.96 31.42
C ASN A 443 28.14 1.95 30.11
N ASP A 444 27.48 1.81 28.96
CA ASP A 444 28.14 1.86 27.66
C ASP A 444 28.66 3.26 27.32
N ILE A 445 27.90 4.31 27.64
CA ILE A 445 28.38 5.70 27.51
C ILE A 445 29.61 5.93 28.40
N ARG A 446 29.57 5.45 29.66
CA ARG A 446 30.70 5.55 30.59
C ARG A 446 31.94 4.84 30.06
N ARG A 447 31.82 3.61 29.58
CA ARG A 447 32.94 2.88 28.97
C ARG A 447 33.53 3.65 27.78
N ALA A 448 32.68 4.21 26.92
CA ALA A 448 33.13 5.01 25.78
C ALA A 448 33.89 6.28 26.19
N ILE A 449 33.50 6.91 27.30
CA ILE A 449 34.18 8.09 27.87
C ILE A 449 35.50 7.69 28.53
N ASP A 450 35.45 6.73 29.45
CA ASP A 450 36.56 6.38 30.33
C ASP A 450 37.66 5.61 29.60
N GLN A 451 37.30 4.71 28.67
CA GLN A 451 38.24 3.82 28.00
C GLN A 451 38.70 4.36 26.64
N HIS A 452 37.84 5.11 25.95
CA HIS A 452 38.08 5.53 24.57
C HIS A 452 38.16 7.05 24.39
N HIS A 453 37.85 7.84 25.42
CA HIS A 453 37.78 9.30 25.36
C HIS A 453 36.94 9.80 24.18
N ASN A 454 35.83 9.11 23.91
CA ASN A 454 35.03 9.30 22.73
C ASN A 454 34.23 10.61 22.81
N GLN A 455 34.50 11.55 21.90
CA GLN A 455 33.87 12.88 21.90
C GLN A 455 32.35 12.84 21.69
N ILE A 456 31.83 11.88 20.92
CA ILE A 456 30.38 11.71 20.74
C ILE A 456 29.74 11.23 22.04
N ALA A 457 30.40 10.32 22.77
CA ALA A 457 29.91 9.85 24.06
C ALA A 457 29.82 11.01 25.08
N TYR A 458 30.80 11.92 25.09
CA TYR A 458 30.73 13.14 25.90
C TYR A 458 29.52 14.02 25.54
N TYR A 459 29.32 14.32 24.25
CA TYR A 459 28.18 15.12 23.80
C TYR A 459 26.83 14.49 24.19
N ILE A 460 26.68 13.18 23.98
CA ILE A 460 25.46 12.44 24.34
C ILE A 460 25.26 12.48 25.86
N SER A 461 26.31 12.23 26.65
CA SER A 461 26.22 12.28 28.11
C SER A 461 25.74 13.64 28.61
N PHE A 462 26.28 14.74 28.06
CA PHE A 462 25.86 16.10 28.41
C PHE A 462 24.41 16.38 27.99
N GLY A 463 24.00 15.88 26.83
CA GLY A 463 22.62 15.94 26.33
C GLY A 463 21.60 15.30 27.27
N LEU A 464 22.00 14.23 27.94
CA LEU A 464 21.13 13.42 28.80
C LEU A 464 21.11 13.89 30.27
N ASP A 465 22.07 14.72 30.69
CA ASP A 465 22.28 15.12 32.09
C ASP A 465 21.47 16.38 32.49
N GLN A 466 20.71 16.98 31.57
CA GLN A 466 19.96 18.21 31.87
C GLN A 466 18.60 17.94 32.53
N PRO A 467 18.29 18.58 33.68
CA PRO A 467 17.03 18.39 34.39
C PRO A 467 15.90 19.12 33.64
N GLY A 468 15.05 18.36 32.96
CA GLY A 468 13.90 18.87 32.24
C GLY A 468 13.26 17.84 31.30
N ALA A 469 12.83 16.71 31.86
CA ALA A 469 11.78 15.87 31.29
C ALA A 469 10.49 16.12 32.09
#